data_AF-A0A2S5GX21-F1
#
_entry.id   AF-A0A2S5GX21-F1
#
_cell.length_a   1.000
_cell.length_b   1.000
_cell.length_c   1.000
_cell.angle_alpha   90.00
_cell.angle_beta   90.00
_cell.angle_gamma   90.00
#
_symmetry.space_group_name_H-M   'P 1'
#
loop_
_entity.id
_entity.type
_entity.pdbx_description
1 polymer ?
#
loop_
_entity_poly.entity_id
_entity_poly.type
_entity_poly.pdbx_seq_one_letter_code
_entity_poly.pdbx_strand_id
1 'polypeptide(L)' 'MVGTSTDKRSAGKTPDGLSRDDTASVYGSKNGYVVINDRTGEIVQASDKTDADWVADSRIKWN' A
#
# COMPACT_ATOMS: atom_id res chain seq x y z
N MET A 1 -4.30 -11.33 5.55
CA MET A 1 -4.58 -10.21 4.62
C MET A 1 -6.07 -9.87 4.66
N VAL A 2 -6.44 -8.61 4.45
CA VAL A 2 -7.83 -8.11 4.43
C VAL A 2 -8.21 -7.44 3.09
N GLY A 3 -7.27 -7.41 2.14
CA GLY A 3 -7.49 -6.89 0.80
C GLY A 3 -6.22 -6.98 -0.05
N THR A 4 -6.33 -6.50 -1.28
CA THR A 4 -5.23 -6.39 -2.26
C THR A 4 -5.10 -4.96 -2.77
N SER A 5 -3.93 -4.60 -3.29
CA SER A 5 -3.64 -3.31 -3.91
C SER A 5 -2.53 -3.50 -4.97
N THR A 6 -1.94 -2.40 -5.44
CA THR A 6 -0.84 -2.39 -6.40
C THR A 6 0.17 -1.31 -6.04
N ASP A 7 1.45 -1.67 -5.97
CA ASP A 7 2.56 -0.71 -5.90
C ASP A 7 3.00 -0.34 -7.32
N LYS A 8 2.50 0.79 -7.81
CA LYS A 8 2.83 1.35 -9.13
C LYS A 8 3.52 2.70 -8.98
N ARG A 9 4.85 2.68 -8.88
CA ARG A 9 5.71 3.86 -8.71
C ARG A 9 6.73 3.93 -9.85
N SER A 10 6.89 5.11 -10.44
CA SER A 10 7.97 5.34 -11.40
C SER A 10 9.34 5.32 -10.70
N ALA A 11 10.41 5.08 -11.46
CA ALA A 11 11.78 5.06 -10.96
C ALA A 11 12.16 6.31 -10.14
N GLY A 12 11.69 7.50 -10.54
CA GLY A 12 11.94 8.74 -9.80
C GLY A 12 11.16 8.87 -8.47
N LYS A 13 10.32 7.90 -8.13
CA LYS A 13 9.55 7.82 -6.87
C LYS A 13 10.05 6.70 -5.96
N THR A 14 11.18 6.06 -6.29
CA THR A 14 11.83 5.07 -5.43
C THR A 14 13.27 5.50 -5.11
N PRO A 15 13.77 5.23 -3.89
CA PRO A 15 15.15 5.57 -3.52
C PRO A 15 16.22 4.81 -4.31
N ASP A 16 15.89 3.62 -4.80
CA ASP A 16 16.78 2.73 -5.57
C ASP A 16 16.77 3.01 -7.08
N GLY A 17 15.94 3.94 -7.56
CA GLY A 17 15.80 4.26 -8.98
C GLY A 17 15.15 3.17 -9.83
N LEU A 18 14.57 2.12 -9.24
CA LEU A 18 13.87 1.05 -9.97
C LEU A 18 12.35 1.26 -9.90
N SER A 19 11.67 1.26 -11.04
CA SER A 19 10.20 1.30 -11.08
C SER A 19 9.57 0.09 -10.38
N ARG A 20 8.37 0.28 -9.83
CA ARG A 20 7.51 -0.78 -9.29
C ARG A 20 6.25 -0.87 -10.14
N ASP A 21 5.84 -2.09 -10.45
CA ASP A 21 4.53 -2.42 -11.03
C ASP A 21 4.11 -3.79 -10.49
N ASP A 22 4.04 -3.85 -9.16
CA ASP A 22 3.93 -5.09 -8.40
C ASP A 22 2.57 -5.19 -7.71
N THR A 23 2.10 -6.42 -7.51
CA THR A 23 0.96 -6.66 -6.62
C THR A 23 1.33 -6.30 -5.18
N ALA A 24 0.32 -5.94 -4.40
CA ALA A 24 0.50 -5.65 -2.98
C ALA A 24 -0.64 -6.23 -2.15
N SER A 25 -0.31 -6.67 -0.94
CA SER A 25 -1.25 -7.21 0.03
C SER A 25 -1.57 -6.17 1.11
N VAL A 26 -2.83 -6.08 1.50
CA VAL A 26 -3.29 -5.18 2.57
C VAL A 26 -3.54 -5.97 3.86
N TYR A 27 -3.02 -5.46 4.97
CA TYR A 27 -3.15 -6.03 6.30
C TYR A 27 -3.76 -5.01 7.27
N GLY A 28 -4.39 -5.47 8.35
CA GLY A 28 -5.07 -4.61 9.33
C GLY A 28 -6.58 -4.59 9.13
N SER A 29 -7.18 -3.40 9.09
CA SER A 29 -8.62 -3.18 8.93
C SER A 29 -8.90 -1.89 8.17
N LYS A 30 -10.17 -1.62 7.85
CA LYS A 30 -10.58 -0.34 7.23
C LYS A 30 -10.24 0.90 8.07
N ASN A 31 -10.14 0.76 9.39
CA ASN A 31 -9.81 1.84 10.33
C ASN A 31 -8.30 1.96 10.61
N GLY A 32 -7.48 1.16 9.94
CA GLY A 32 -6.05 1.14 10.18
C GLY A 32 -5.38 -0.01 9.43
N TYR A 33 -4.61 0.30 8.41
CA TYR A 33 -4.02 -0.70 7.50
C TYR A 33 -2.56 -0.42 7.15
N VAL A 34 -1.92 -1.45 6.63
CA VAL A 34 -0.59 -1.41 6.01
C VAL A 34 -0.67 -2.12 4.66
N VAL A 35 -0.02 -1.56 3.66
CA VAL A 35 0.12 -2.14 2.31
C VAL A 35 1.56 -2.57 2.13
N ILE A 36 1.76 -3.83 1.74
CA ILE A 36 3.09 -4.44 1.57
C ILE A 36 3.22 -4.90 0.11
N ASN A 37 4.31 -4.51 -0.55
CA ASN A 37 4.64 -4.99 -1.90
C ASN A 37 4.98 -6.48 -1.84
N ASP A 38 4.30 -7.30 -2.63
CA ASP A 38 4.43 -8.77 -2.54
C ASP A 38 5.79 -9.28 -3.05
N ARG A 39 6.43 -8.56 -3.98
CA ARG A 39 7.74 -8.94 -4.53
C ARG A 39 8.89 -8.53 -3.62
N THR A 40 8.84 -7.33 -3.05
CA THR A 40 9.97 -6.77 -2.27
C THR A 40 9.82 -6.92 -0.76
N GLY A 41 8.61 -7.12 -0.26
CA GLY A 41 8.30 -7.07 1.18
C GLY A 41 8.33 -5.66 1.77
N GLU A 42 8.50 -4.62 0.94
CA GLU A 42 8.50 -3.23 1.38
C GLU A 42 7.11 -2.82 1.89
N ILE A 43 7.07 -2.10 3.02
CA ILE A 43 5.86 -1.37 3.42
C ILE A 43 5.76 -0.12 2.53
N VAL A 44 4.77 -0.11 1.65
CA VAL A 44 4.59 0.98 0.67
C VAL A 44 3.59 2.03 1.12
N GLN A 45 2.73 1.69 2.09
CA GLN A 45 1.78 2.62 2.70
C GLN A 45 1.38 2.13 4.09
N ALA A 46 1.21 3.06 5.02
CA ALA A 46 0.50 2.86 6.27
C ALA A 46 -0.57 3.95 6.38
N SER A 47 -1.77 3.60 6.84
CA SER A 47 -2.80 4.59 7.13
C SER A 47 -2.42 5.43 8.34
N ASP A 48 -2.71 6.73 8.31
CA ASP A 48 -2.68 7.52 9.54
C ASP A 48 -3.86 7.13 10.44
N LYS A 49 -3.56 6.56 11.60
CA LYS A 49 -4.59 6.13 12.58
C LYS A 49 -5.05 7.27 13.49
N THR A 50 -4.36 8.40 13.45
CA THR A 50 -4.71 9.60 14.23
C THR A 50 -5.58 10.57 13.45
N ASP A 51 -5.60 10.43 12.12
CA ASP A 51 -6.53 11.13 11.23
C ASP A 51 -7.86 10.38 11.17
N ALA A 52 -8.90 10.97 11.78
CA ALA A 52 -10.25 10.41 11.77
C ALA A 52 -10.90 10.44 10.38
N ASP A 53 -10.41 11.31 9.49
CA ASP A 53 -10.92 11.50 8.13
C ASP A 53 -10.03 10.81 7.08
N TRP A 54 -9.14 9.90 7.50
CA TRP A 54 -8.26 9.16 6.59
C TRP A 54 -9.05 8.45 5.50
N VAL A 55 -8.82 8.85 4.26
CA VAL A 55 -9.42 8.22 3.09
C VAL A 55 -8.50 7.10 2.60
N ALA A 56 -9.00 5.86 2.60
CA ALA A 56 -8.26 4.72 2.09
C ALA A 56 -7.91 4.89 0.60
N ASP A 57 -6.73 4.39 0.20
CA ASP A 57 -6.31 4.41 -1.20
C ASP A 57 -7.35 3.68 -2.07
N SER A 58 -7.82 4.36 -3.12
CA SER A 58 -8.89 3.87 -4.01
C SER A 58 -8.51 2.61 -4.78
N ARG A 59 -7.21 2.27 -4.86
CA ARG A 59 -6.72 1.02 -5.46
C ARG A 59 -6.89 -0.19 -4.54
N ILE A 60 -7.17 0.02 -3.26
CA ILE A 60 -7.41 -1.07 -2.32
C ILE A 60 -8.73 -1.76 -2.65
N LYS A 61 -8.65 -3.05 -2.92
CA LYS A 61 -9.80 -3.96 -3.02
C LYS A 61 -9.90 -4.74 -1.72
N TRP A 62 -10.89 -4.40 -0.90
CA TRP A 62 -11.18 -5.10 0.36
C TRP A 62 -11.82 -6.47 0.10
N ASN A 63 -11.50 -7.45 0.94
CA ASN A 63 -12.16 -8.77 0.95
C ASN A 63 -13.52 -8.72 1.65
#